data_AF-A0A101UNX2-F1
#
_entry.id   AF-A0A101UNX2-F1
#
_cell.length_a   1.000
_cell.length_b   1.000
_cell.length_c   1.000
_cell.angle_alpha   90.00
_cell.angle_beta   90.00
_cell.angle_gamma   90.00
#
_symmetry.space_group_name_H-M   'P 1'
#
loop_
_entity.id
_entity.type
_entity.pdbx_description
1 polymer ?
#
loop_
_entity_poly.entity_id
_entity_poly.type
_entity_poly.pdbx_seq_one_letter_code
_entity_poly.pdbx_strand_id
1 'polypeptide(L)'
;MSRGAPAAAGREAWRRFPPGALLISRTGYAHLPGCTHLIEDLVKAPEWGWIPEPAAGLWDRASAAHPVPATEGNTRLSAVRRCTECQSWLTDRV
;
A
#
# COMPACT_ATOMS: atom_id res chain seq x y z
N MET A 1 -24.74 13.14 16.74
CA MET A 1 -23.87 13.84 15.78
C MET A 1 -22.41 13.61 16.19
N SER A 2 -21.83 12.44 15.91
CA SER A 2 -20.46 12.14 16.36
C SER A 2 -19.50 12.36 15.19
N ARG A 3 -18.79 13.49 15.19
CA ARG A 3 -17.66 13.76 14.29
C ARG A 3 -16.45 12.97 14.82
N GLY A 4 -16.07 11.91 14.11
CA GLY A 4 -14.82 11.18 14.34
C GLY A 4 -13.62 11.97 13.81
N ALA A 5 -12.50 11.87 14.52
CA ALA A 5 -11.29 12.70 14.45
C ALA A 5 -10.63 12.85 13.05
N PRO A 6 -9.88 13.93 12.78
CA PRO A 6 -9.07 14.05 11.57
C PRO A 6 -7.79 13.24 11.75
N ALA A 7 -7.68 12.09 11.09
CA ALA A 7 -6.42 11.39 10.97
C ALA A 7 -5.70 11.83 9.69
N ALA A 8 -4.42 12.19 9.85
CA ALA A 8 -3.38 12.38 8.85
C ALA A 8 -3.38 13.73 8.08
N ALA A 9 -2.92 14.79 8.77
CA ALA A 9 -2.20 15.87 8.10
C ALA A 9 -0.73 15.45 7.94
N GLY A 10 -0.26 15.28 6.71
CA GLY A 10 1.16 15.11 6.39
C GLY A 10 1.46 13.95 5.44
N ARG A 11 1.11 14.11 4.15
CA ARG A 11 1.51 13.41 2.91
C ARG A 11 0.40 13.70 1.89
N GLU A 12 0.72 13.88 0.61
CA GLU A 12 -0.30 14.12 -0.42
C GLU A 12 -1.46 13.14 -0.23
N ALA A 13 -2.68 13.66 -0.09
CA ALA A 13 -3.85 12.82 0.07
C ALA A 13 -4.10 12.13 -1.27
N TRP A 14 -3.55 10.93 -1.41
CA TRP A 14 -3.84 10.04 -2.54
C TRP A 14 -5.36 9.80 -2.57
N ARG A 15 -6.00 10.11 -3.69
CA ARG A 15 -7.48 10.13 -3.82
C ARG A 15 -8.05 8.88 -4.48
N ARG A 16 -7.26 8.22 -5.31
CA ARG A 16 -7.66 7.04 -6.10
C ARG A 16 -7.64 5.76 -5.28
N PHE A 17 -6.80 5.70 -4.25
CA PHE A 17 -6.72 4.53 -3.38
C PHE A 17 -7.26 4.84 -1.99
N PRO A 18 -8.08 3.95 -1.41
CA PRO A 18 -8.45 4.10 -0.01
C PRO A 18 -7.20 4.03 0.87
N PRO A 19 -7.14 4.73 2.03
CA PRO A 19 -5.95 4.78 2.87
C PRO A 19 -5.41 3.42 3.33
N GLY A 20 -6.28 2.41 3.38
CA GLY A 20 -5.95 1.05 3.77
C GLY A 20 -5.53 0.13 2.61
N ALA A 21 -5.53 0.60 1.36
CA ALA A 21 -5.17 -0.25 0.21
C ALA A 21 -3.74 -0.81 0.34
N LEU A 22 -3.52 -1.97 -0.26
CA LEU A 22 -2.19 -2.54 -0.47
C LEU A 22 -1.80 -2.40 -1.93
N LEU A 23 -0.73 -1.68 -2.21
CA LEU A 23 -0.22 -1.45 -3.57
C LEU A 23 0.94 -2.41 -3.85
N ILE A 24 0.96 -3.02 -5.03
CA ILE A 24 1.93 -4.06 -5.40
C ILE A 24 2.68 -3.62 -6.64
N SER A 25 3.98 -3.39 -6.49
CA SER A 25 4.85 -2.98 -7.58
C SER A 25 5.19 -4.16 -8.50
N ARG A 26 5.59 -3.87 -9.74
CA ARG A 26 6.13 -4.87 -10.68
C ARG A 26 7.28 -5.70 -10.09
N THR A 27 8.08 -5.11 -9.21
CA THR A 27 9.23 -5.79 -8.57
C THR A 27 8.84 -6.55 -7.30
N GLY A 28 7.55 -6.68 -7.01
CA GLY A 28 7.04 -7.49 -5.90
C GLY A 28 7.16 -6.83 -4.53
N TYR A 29 7.18 -5.50 -4.45
CA TYR A 29 7.11 -4.76 -3.19
C TYR A 29 5.67 -4.39 -2.85
N ALA A 30 5.32 -4.56 -1.57
CA ALA A 30 4.11 -4.05 -0.94
C ALA A 30 4.32 -2.61 -0.45
N HIS A 31 3.52 -1.68 -0.97
CA HIS A 31 3.49 -0.26 -0.56
C HIS A 31 2.13 0.09 0.06
N LEU A 32 2.15 1.11 0.90
CA LEU A 32 0.95 1.78 1.42
C LEU A 32 0.72 3.09 0.65
N PRO A 33 -0.54 3.53 0.48
CA PRO A 33 -0.86 4.85 -0.07
C PRO A 33 -0.11 5.97 0.66
N GLY A 34 0.38 6.95 -0.11
CA GLY A 34 1.19 8.04 0.41
C GLY A 34 2.65 7.66 0.73
N CYS A 35 3.16 6.52 0.23
CA CYS A 35 4.59 6.19 0.26
C CYS A 35 5.42 7.35 -0.33
N THR A 36 6.41 7.86 0.40
CA THR A 36 7.15 9.09 0.05
C THR A 36 7.95 9.04 -1.23
N HIS A 37 8.33 7.84 -1.70
CA HIS A 37 9.06 7.69 -2.96
C HIS A 37 8.14 7.34 -4.15
N LEU A 38 6.82 7.33 -3.95
CA LEU A 38 5.85 7.09 -5.01
C LEU A 38 5.01 8.34 -5.26
N ILE A 39 4.49 8.43 -6.49
CA ILE A 39 3.49 9.42 -6.90
C ILE A 39 2.25 8.65 -7.32
N GLU A 40 1.06 9.11 -6.89
CA GLU A 40 -0.20 8.40 -7.13
C GLU A 40 -0.41 8.08 -8.62
N ASP A 41 -0.16 9.03 -9.52
CA ASP A 41 -0.37 8.88 -10.97
C ASP A 41 0.48 7.78 -11.63
N LEU A 42 1.56 7.35 -10.97
CA LEU A 42 2.42 6.27 -11.48
C LEU A 42 1.92 4.87 -11.11
N VAL A 43 1.03 4.75 -10.12
CA VAL A 43 0.54 3.46 -9.62
C VAL A 43 -0.61 2.95 -10.48
N LYS A 44 -0.38 2.65 -11.75
CA LYS A 44 -1.43 2.28 -12.71
C LYS A 44 -1.22 0.88 -13.31
N ALA A 45 -2.32 0.24 -13.70
CA ALA A 45 -2.23 -0.97 -14.51
C ALA A 45 -1.62 -0.66 -15.90
N PRO A 46 -0.91 -1.62 -16.54
CA PRO A 46 -0.57 -2.96 -16.05
C PRO A 46 0.72 -2.99 -15.21
N GLU A 47 1.31 -1.84 -14.90
CA GLU A 47 2.58 -1.75 -14.16
C GLU A 47 2.43 -2.11 -12.67
N TRP A 48 1.24 -1.88 -12.13
CA TRP A 48 0.91 -2.09 -10.72
C TRP A 48 -0.35 -2.95 -10.56
N GLY A 49 -0.39 -3.68 -9.46
CA GLY A 49 -1.58 -4.32 -8.91
C GLY A 49 -1.90 -3.73 -7.54
N TRP A 50 -3.09 -3.99 -7.03
CA TRP A 50 -3.48 -3.56 -5.68
C TRP A 50 -4.56 -4.45 -5.08
N ILE A 51 -4.76 -4.29 -3.77
CA ILE A 51 -5.88 -4.83 -3.00
C ILE A 51 -6.55 -3.63 -2.33
N PRO A 52 -7.79 -3.25 -2.70
CA PRO A 52 -8.45 -2.07 -2.14
C PRO A 52 -8.72 -2.19 -0.63
N GLU A 53 -9.12 -3.38 -0.19
CA GLU A 53 -9.52 -3.68 1.18
C GLU A 53 -8.76 -4.91 1.71
N PRO A 54 -7.46 -4.79 2.00
CA PRO A 54 -6.68 -5.90 2.50
C PRO A 54 -7.08 -6.26 3.94
N ALA A 55 -6.99 -7.55 4.27
CA ALA A 55 -7.16 -8.00 5.66
C ALA A 55 -6.13 -7.31 6.59
N ALA A 56 -6.50 -7.10 7.86
CA ALA A 56 -5.61 -6.50 8.84
C ALA A 56 -4.26 -7.25 8.93
N GLY A 57 -3.17 -6.48 8.98
CA GLY A 57 -1.79 -7.00 9.02
C GLY A 57 -1.32 -7.70 7.74
N LEU A 58 -2.07 -7.64 6.63
CA LEU A 58 -1.66 -8.28 5.37
C LEU A 58 -0.35 -7.68 4.83
N TRP A 59 -0.17 -6.36 4.95
CA TRP A 59 1.08 -5.69 4.60
C TRP A 59 2.26 -6.24 5.42
N ASP A 60 2.08 -6.43 6.73
CA ASP A 60 3.13 -6.93 7.63
C ASP A 60 3.59 -8.35 7.30
N ARG A 61 2.67 -9.18 6.81
CA ARG A 61 2.94 -10.59 6.44
C ARG A 61 3.62 -10.74 5.08
N ALA A 62 3.58 -9.72 4.22
CA ALA A 62 4.11 -9.79 2.87
C ALA A 62 5.61 -10.14 2.88
N SER A 63 5.91 -11.35 2.40
CA SER A 63 7.26 -11.95 2.44
C SER A 63 7.40 -13.01 1.36
N ALA A 64 8.63 -13.45 1.08
CA ALA A 64 8.85 -14.52 0.11
C ALA A 64 8.17 -15.84 0.51
N ALA A 65 8.04 -16.10 1.82
CA ALA A 65 7.34 -17.26 2.36
C ALA A 65 5.80 -17.09 2.34
N HIS A 66 5.30 -15.86 2.34
CA HIS A 66 3.87 -15.55 2.29
C HIS A 66 3.61 -14.46 1.23
N PRO A 67 3.64 -14.83 -0.07
CA PRO A 67 3.34 -13.89 -1.14
C PRO A 67 1.90 -13.38 -1.05
N VAL A 68 1.70 -12.10 -1.35
CA VAL A 68 0.38 -11.47 -1.34
C VAL A 68 -0.01 -11.10 -2.78
N PRO A 69 -0.96 -11.82 -3.40
CA PRO A 69 -1.38 -11.56 -4.78
C PRO A 69 -2.27 -10.32 -4.90
N ALA A 70 -2.12 -9.57 -5.99
CA ALA A 70 -3.02 -8.48 -6.31
C ALA A 70 -4.41 -8.99 -6.72
N THR A 71 -5.47 -8.29 -6.27
CA THR A 71 -6.86 -8.59 -6.66
C THR A 71 -7.38 -7.66 -7.75
N GLU A 72 -6.73 -6.50 -7.93
CA GLU A 72 -7.07 -5.51 -8.95
C GLU A 72 -5.81 -4.95 -9.65
N GLY A 73 -6.02 -4.22 -10.75
CA GLY A 73 -4.95 -3.73 -11.60
C GLY A 73 -4.29 -4.87 -12.36
N ASN A 74 -2.97 -5.05 -12.19
CA ASN A 74 -2.28 -6.25 -12.67
C ASN A 74 -2.35 -7.39 -11.64
N THR A 75 -3.35 -8.25 -11.80
CA THR A 75 -3.59 -9.43 -10.95
C THR A 75 -2.56 -10.55 -11.10
N ARG A 76 -1.58 -10.40 -12.01
CA ARG A 76 -0.44 -11.33 -12.13
C ARG A 76 0.70 -11.00 -11.16
N LEU A 77 0.64 -9.87 -10.46
CA LEU A 77 1.65 -9.46 -9.51
C LEU A 77 1.38 -10.03 -8.13
N SER A 78 2.46 -10.26 -7.38
CA SER A 78 2.41 -10.62 -5.96
C SER A 78 3.51 -9.88 -5.21
N ALA A 79 3.16 -9.33 -4.05
CA ALA A 79 4.15 -8.77 -3.14
C ALA A 79 4.82 -9.88 -2.34
N VAL A 80 6.14 -9.91 -2.38
CA VAL A 80 7.00 -10.87 -1.65
C VAL A 80 7.91 -10.17 -0.65
N ARG A 81 7.78 -8.85 -0.52
CA ARG A 81 8.58 -8.01 0.36
C ARG A 81 7.86 -6.71 0.65
N ARG A 82 8.18 -6.11 1.79
CA ARG A 82 7.65 -4.82 2.22
C ARG A 82 8.55 -3.70 1.71
N CYS A 83 7.94 -2.60 1.30
CA CYS A 83 8.64 -1.36 1.04
C CYS A 83 9.35 -0.88 2.32
N THR A 84 10.65 -0.64 2.23
CA THR A 84 11.49 -0.20 3.35
C THR A 84 11.08 1.18 3.87
N GLU A 85 10.71 2.10 2.99
CA GLU A 85 10.31 3.47 3.32
C GLU A 85 8.92 3.51 3.96
N CYS A 86 8.03 2.60 3.54
CA CYS A 86 6.77 2.38 4.26
C CYS A 86 7.03 1.81 5.66
N GLN A 87 7.98 0.90 5.79
CA GLN A 87 8.34 0.29 7.07
C GLN A 87 8.94 1.29 8.05
N SER A 88 9.88 2.13 7.61
CA SER A 88 10.45 3.19 8.44
C SER A 88 9.37 4.17 8.91
N TRP A 89 8.50 4.60 8.00
CA TRP A 89 7.39 5.51 8.33
C TRP A 89 6.43 4.97 9.39
N LEU A 90 6.12 3.68 9.35
CA LEU A 90 5.27 3.07 10.37
C LEU A 90 5.95 2.98 11.74
N THR A 91 7.29 2.91 11.75
CA THR A 91 8.09 2.82 12.97
C THR A 91 8.24 4.19 13.65
N ASP A 92 8.26 5.28 12.88
CA ASP A 92 8.37 6.66 13.40
C ASP A 92 7.06 7.23 13.99
N ARG A 93 5.99 6.42 14.03
CA ARG A 93 4.66 6.80 14.55
C ARG A 93 4.35 6.23 15.94
N VAL A 94 5.30 5.54 16.55
CA VAL A 94 5.22 4.95 17.90
C VAL A 94 5.91 5.87 18.89
#